data_AF-A0AAD2HWU3-F1
#
_entry.id   AF-A0AAD2HWU3-F1
#
_cell.length_a   1.000
_cell.length_b   1.000
_cell.length_c   1.000
_cell.angle_alpha   90.00
_cell.angle_beta   90.00
_cell.angle_gamma   90.00
#
_symmetry.space_group_name_H-M   'P 1'
#
loop_
_entity.id
_entity.type
_entity.pdbx_description
1 polymer ?
#
loop_
_entity_poly.entity_id
_entity_poly.type
_entity_poly.pdbx_seq_one_letter_code
_entity_poly.pdbx_strand_id
1 'polypeptide(L)' 'MRYSALDFLISQWKTPGPVVTTDLAGKTVIVIGANTGLGFEAAKHFARMNPGKLILGCRSQARGSAA' A
#
# COMPACT_ATOMS: atom_id res chain seq x y z
N MET A 1 -5.10 19.54 9.22
CA MET A 1 -3.88 19.32 10.03
C MET A 1 -2.78 20.20 9.45
N ARG A 2 -2.31 21.22 10.19
CA ARG A 2 -1.22 22.09 9.74
C ARG A 2 0.04 21.70 10.50
N TYR A 3 0.83 20.80 9.92
CA TYR A 3 2.18 20.50 10.44
C TYR A 3 3.05 21.73 10.24
N SER A 4 3.76 22.18 11.28
CA SER A 4 4.87 23.12 11.08
C SER A 4 5.99 22.43 10.31
N ALA A 5 6.83 23.19 9.60
CA ALA A 5 7.99 22.63 8.90
C ALA A 5 8.90 21.82 9.86
N LEU A 6 9.00 22.28 11.12
CA LEU A 6 9.73 21.57 12.18
C LEU A 6 9.05 20.26 12.58
N ASP A 7 7.72 20.25 12.72
CA ASP A 7 6.97 19.03 13.04
C ASP A 7 7.12 17.99 11.94
N PHE A 8 7.14 18.43 10.67
CA PHE A 8 7.39 17.56 9.53
C PHE A 8 8.80 16.96 9.59
N LEU A 9 9.84 17.79 9.75
CA LEU A 9 11.23 17.32 9.87
C LEU A 9 11.41 16.32 11.02
N ILE A 10 10.87 16.62 12.20
CA ILE A 10 10.93 15.73 13.36
C ILE A 10 10.16 14.43 13.10
N SER A 11 9.02 14.48 12.39
CA SER A 11 8.24 13.29 12.06
C SER A 11 8.97 12.33 11.12
N GLN A 12 9.81 12.84 10.21
CA GLN A 12 10.57 12.00 9.27
C GLN A 12 11.72 11.25 9.95
N TRP A 13 12.25 11.75 11.07
CA TRP A 13 13.32 11.10 11.84
C TRP A 13 12.84 10.14 12.93
N LYS A 14 11.52 9.94 13.07
CA LYS A 14 10.97 8.92 13.96
C LYS A 14 10.91 7.59 13.23
N THR A 15 11.27 6.50 13.92
CA THR A 15 11.09 5.15 13.41
C THR A 15 9.60 4.90 13.14
N PRO A 16 9.21 4.50 11.92
CA PRO A 16 7.83 4.14 11.65
C PRO A 16 7.42 2.96 12.53
N GLY A 17 6.16 2.97 12.97
CA GLY A 17 5.59 1.89 13.78
C GLY A 17 5.59 0.55 13.04
N PRO A 18 5.25 -0.55 13.74
CA PRO A 18 5.16 -1.87 13.13
C PRO A 18 4.11 -1.89 12.00
N VAL A 19 4.37 -2.71 10.99
CA VAL A 19 3.44 -2.88 9.87
C VAL A 19 2.17 -3.57 10.38
N VAL A 20 1.03 -2.90 10.23
CA VAL A 20 -0.26 -3.42 10.67
C VAL A 20 -0.70 -4.57 9.76
N THR A 21 -1.11 -5.68 10.36
CA THR A 21 -1.67 -6.84 9.67
C THR A 21 -3.05 -7.17 10.26
N THR A 22 -3.94 -7.68 9.43
CA THR A 22 -5.27 -8.14 9.82
C THR A 22 -5.76 -9.19 8.83
N ASP A 23 -6.81 -9.93 9.16
CA ASP A 23 -7.45 -10.84 8.21
C ASP A 23 -8.47 -10.07 7.35
N LEU A 24 -8.34 -10.19 6.04
CA LEU A 24 -9.20 -9.54 5.05
C LEU A 24 -10.13 -10.54 4.36
N ALA A 25 -10.37 -11.71 4.97
CA ALA A 25 -11.28 -12.72 4.45
C ALA A 25 -12.64 -12.12 4.03
N GLY A 26 -13.06 -12.43 2.80
CA GLY A 26 -14.31 -11.94 2.23
C GLY A 26 -14.34 -10.44 1.87
N LYS A 27 -13.25 -9.69 2.10
CA LYS A 27 -13.15 -8.27 1.70
C LYS A 27 -12.54 -8.13 0.31
N THR A 28 -12.97 -7.10 -0.41
CA THR A 28 -12.36 -6.70 -1.69
C THR A 28 -11.45 -5.50 -1.46
N VAL A 29 -10.19 -5.62 -1.89
CA VAL A 29 -9.18 -4.56 -1.83
C VAL A 29 -8.84 -4.13 -3.25
N ILE A 30 -8.79 -2.82 -3.50
CA ILE A 30 -8.39 -2.24 -4.79
C ILE A 30 -7.17 -1.35 -4.55
N VAL A 31 -6.08 -1.60 -5.28
CA VAL A 31 -4.85 -0.80 -5.19
C VAL A 31 -4.59 -0.16 -6.54
N ILE A 32 -4.59 1.19 -6.61
CA ILE A 32 -4.27 1.96 -7.82
C ILE A 32 -2.77 2.29 -7.83
N GLY A 33 -2.13 2.18 -8.99
CA GLY A 33 -0.67 2.30 -9.09
C GLY A 33 0.06 1.07 -8.55
N ALA A 34 -0.59 -0.10 -8.60
CA ALA A 34 -0.10 -1.33 -7.98
C ALA A 34 1.11 -1.97 -8.69
N ASN A 35 1.56 -1.43 -9.82
CA ASN A 35 2.59 -2.05 -10.64
C ASN A 35 4.03 -1.59 -10.32
N THR A 36 4.22 -0.59 -9.46
CA THR A 36 5.55 -0.07 -9.07
C THR A 36 5.53 0.62 -7.70
N GLY A 37 6.70 0.76 -7.07
CA GLY A 37 6.90 1.60 -5.88
C GLY A 37 6.04 1.19 -4.69
N LEU A 38 5.55 2.19 -3.93
CA LEU A 38 4.76 1.95 -2.71
C LEU A 38 3.43 1.23 -2.99
N GLY A 39 2.81 1.45 -4.15
CA GLY A 39 1.58 0.76 -4.52
C GLY A 39 1.79 -0.74 -4.72
N PHE A 40 2.95 -1.14 -5.27
CA PHE A 40 3.30 -2.55 -5.42
C PHE A 40 3.59 -3.22 -4.07
N GLU A 41 4.35 -2.59 -3.19
CA GLU A 41 4.60 -3.14 -1.86
C GLU A 41 3.32 -3.19 -1.02
N ALA A 42 2.43 -2.20 -1.15
CA ALA A 42 1.10 -2.24 -0.55
C ALA A 42 0.27 -3.42 -1.08
N ALA A 43 0.25 -3.66 -2.40
CA ALA A 43 -0.45 -4.79 -3.00
C ALA A 43 0.07 -6.13 -2.47
N LYS A 44 1.40 -6.30 -2.37
CA LYS A 44 2.01 -7.49 -1.77
C LYS A 44 1.65 -7.67 -0.30
N HIS A 45 1.62 -6.57 0.45
CA HIS A 45 1.21 -6.58 1.84
C HIS A 45 -0.26 -7.03 2.00
N PHE A 46 -1.17 -6.46 1.20
CA PHE A 46 -2.58 -6.86 1.18
C PHE A 46 -2.77 -8.30 0.73
N ALA A 47 -1.98 -8.80 -0.23
CA ALA A 47 -2.05 -10.19 -0.68
C ALA A 47 -1.75 -11.20 0.44
N ARG A 48 -0.87 -10.86 1.39
CA ARG A 48 -0.53 -11.69 2.56
C ARG A 48 -1.61 -11.72 3.64
N MET A 49 -2.59 -10.81 3.57
CA MET A 49 -3.66 -10.65 4.56
C MET A 49 -4.95 -11.40 4.18
N ASN A 50 -4.88 -12.40 3.29
CA ASN A 50 -6.01 -13.25 2.90
C ASN A 50 -7.27 -12.47 2.41
N PRO A 51 -7.15 -11.53 1.46
CA PRO A 51 -8.30 -10.81 0.96
C PRO A 51 -9.20 -11.75 0.15
N GLY A 52 -10.52 -11.61 0.30
CA GLY A 52 -11.47 -12.33 -0.56
C GLY A 52 -11.29 -11.97 -2.05
N LYS A 53 -10.88 -10.74 -2.35
CA LYS A 53 -10.47 -10.31 -3.69
C LYS A 53 -9.46 -9.18 -3.61
N LEU A 54 -8.39 -9.26 -4.41
CA LEU A 54 -7.42 -8.17 -4.58
C LEU A 54 -7.40 -7.74 -6.05
N ILE A 55 -7.66 -6.46 -6.31
CA ILE A 55 -7.69 -5.88 -7.65
C ILE A 55 -6.53 -4.90 -7.80
N LEU A 56 -5.67 -5.15 -8.79
CA LEU A 56 -4.52 -4.32 -9.11
C LEU A 56 -4.87 -3.37 -10.25
N GLY A 57 -5.01 -2.09 -9.94
CA GLY A 57 -5.24 -1.02 -10.90
C GLY A 57 -3.93 -0.42 -11.39
N CYS A 58 -3.70 -0.44 -12.70
CA CYS A 58 -2.57 0.23 -13.33
C CYS A 58 -2.99 0.82 -14.69
N ARG A 59 -2.25 1.84 -15.16
CA ARG A 59 -2.53 2.52 -16.44
C ARG A 59 -2.24 1.65 -17.66
N SER A 60 -1.24 0.78 -17.56
CA SER A 60 -0.81 -0.11 -18.64
C SER A 60 -0.99 -1.55 -18.18
N GLN A 61 -1.91 -2.26 -18.82
CA GLN A 61 -2.18 -3.66 -18.53
C GLN A 61 -0.92 -4.52 -18.65
N ALA A 62 -0.14 -4.32 -19.72
CA ALA A 62 1.12 -5.05 -19.93
C ALA A 62 2.10 -4.87 -18.77
N ARG A 63 2.28 -3.65 -18.26
CA ARG A 63 3.15 -3.40 -17.09
C ARG A 63 2.56 -3.94 -15.80
N GLY A 64 1.24 -4.02 -15.68
CA GLY A 64 0.57 -4.63 -14.53
C GLY A 64 0.72 -6.14 -14.51
N SER A 65 0.61 -6.80 -15.65
CA SER A 65 0.73 -8.25 -15.78
C SER A 65 2.17 -8.76 -15.60
N ALA A 66 3.16 -7.89 -15.82
CA ALA A 66 4.58 -8.23 -15.64
C ALA A 66 5.13 -7.91 -14.24
N ALA A 67 4.34 -7.26 -13.38
CA ALA A 67 4.73 -6.86 -12.03
C ALA A 67 4.54 -7.98 -11.01
#